data_AF-A0A956E1J3-F1
#
_entry.id   AF-A0A956E1J3-F1
#
_cell.length_a   1.000
_cell.length_b   1.000
_cell.length_c   1.000
_cell.angle_alpha   90.00
_cell.angle_beta   90.00
_cell.angle_gamma   90.00
#
_symmetry.space_group_name_H-M   'P 1'
#
loop_
_entity.id
_entity.type
_entity.pdbx_description
1 polymer ?
#
loop_
_entity_poly.entity_id
_entity_poly.type
_entity_poly.pdbx_seq_one_letter_code
_entity_poly.pdbx_strand_id
1 'polypeptide(L)' 'ADRCRYRLGNMTLLNATKNRKLGTAGFAVKREVFAQSEFGLTKRVSEYEDWTEQTLAQHQKWLAKQATSIWRIAELS' A
#
# COMPACT_ATOMS: atom_id res chain seq x y z
N ALA A 1 -6.17 16.85 -2.81
CA ALA A 1 -6.23 15.50 -3.41
C ALA A 1 -5.04 15.18 -4.33
N ASP A 2 -4.63 16.06 -5.26
CA ASP A 2 -3.57 15.72 -6.24
C ASP A 2 -2.15 15.52 -5.67
N ARG A 3 -1.80 16.18 -4.55
CA ARG A 3 -0.43 16.14 -3.99
C ARG A 3 0.10 14.73 -3.69
N CYS A 4 -0.81 13.80 -3.39
CA CYS A 4 -0.47 12.45 -2.96
C CYS A 4 -0.68 11.38 -4.03
N ARG A 5 -1.27 11.74 -5.18
CA ARG A 5 -1.71 10.80 -6.22
C ARG A 5 -0.60 9.88 -6.70
N TYR A 6 0.57 10.44 -7.00
CA TYR A 6 1.72 9.73 -7.58
C TYR A 6 2.83 9.43 -6.56
N ARG A 7 2.53 9.51 -5.25
CA ARG A 7 3.50 9.09 -4.23
C ARG A 7 3.63 7.57 -4.23
N LEU A 8 4.85 7.06 -4.08
CA LEU A 8 5.11 5.61 -4.02
C LEU A 8 4.31 4.93 -2.90
N GLY A 9 4.16 5.56 -1.73
CA GLY A 9 3.34 5.02 -0.65
C GLY A 9 1.84 4.91 -0.97
N ASN A 10 1.38 5.54 -2.05
CA ASN A 10 -0.02 5.49 -2.50
C ASN A 10 -0.24 4.43 -3.59
N MET A 11 0.79 3.64 -3.90
CA MET A 11 0.74 2.58 -4.90
C MET A 11 0.94 1.23 -4.20
N THR A 12 0.21 0.22 -4.66
CA THR A 12 0.39 -1.16 -4.19
C THR A 12 0.16 -2.12 -5.34
N LEU A 13 0.82 -3.28 -5.30
CA LEU A 13 0.62 -4.32 -6.30
C LEU A 13 -0.70 -5.03 -6.04
N LEU A 14 -1.36 -5.42 -7.13
CA LEU A 14 -2.57 -6.22 -7.06
C LEU A 14 -2.69 -7.07 -8.32
N ASN A 15 -3.28 -8.25 -8.18
CA ASN A 15 -3.65 -9.09 -9.33
C ASN A 15 -4.38 -8.27 -10.41
N ALA A 16 -3.99 -8.41 -11.67
CA ALA A 16 -4.50 -7.59 -12.77
C ALA A 16 -6.02 -7.64 -12.90
N THR A 17 -6.64 -8.80 -12.70
CA THR A 17 -8.10 -8.96 -12.77
C THR A 17 -8.79 -8.25 -11.61
N LYS A 18 -8.27 -8.38 -10.38
CA LYS A 18 -8.80 -7.66 -9.21
C LYS A 18 -8.63 -6.15 -9.36
N ASN A 19 -7.46 -5.70 -9.85
CA ASN A 19 -7.16 -4.29 -10.09
C ASN A 19 -8.11 -3.66 -11.13
N ARG A 20 -8.33 -4.34 -12.26
CA ARG A 20 -9.25 -3.88 -13.30
C ARG A 20 -10.69 -3.80 -12.80
N LYS A 21 -11.14 -4.76 -11.99
CA LYS A 21 -12.49 -4.76 -11.40
C LYS A 21 -12.69 -3.64 -10.36
N LEU A 22 -11.66 -3.34 -9.57
CA LEU A 22 -11.72 -2.29 -8.54
C LEU A 22 -11.75 -0.88 -9.13
N GLY A 23 -10.96 -0.60 -10.17
CA GLY A 23 -10.89 0.70 -10.81
C GLY A 23 -10.72 1.88 -9.83
N THR A 24 -11.55 2.92 -9.99
CA THR A 24 -11.53 4.14 -9.17
C THR A 24 -12.38 4.05 -7.91
N ALA A 25 -12.78 2.85 -7.48
CA ALA A 25 -13.58 2.67 -6.27
C ALA A 25 -12.95 3.34 -5.04
N GLY A 26 -13.81 3.74 -4.10
CA GLY A 26 -13.41 4.30 -2.82
C GLY A 26 -12.61 3.32 -1.96
N PHE A 27 -11.90 3.84 -0.97
CA PHE A 27 -11.00 3.02 -0.15
C PHE A 27 -11.73 1.92 0.61
N ALA A 28 -12.92 2.17 1.16
CA ALA A 28 -13.69 1.15 1.89
C ALA A 28 -13.91 -0.12 1.06
N VAL A 29 -14.25 0.02 -0.23
CA VAL A 29 -14.40 -1.12 -1.16
C VAL A 29 -13.04 -1.76 -1.48
N LYS A 30 -12.02 -0.94 -1.73
CA LYS A 30 -10.65 -1.42 -1.98
C LYS A 30 -10.08 -2.22 -0.81
N ARG A 31 -10.37 -1.80 0.43
CA ARG A 31 -9.92 -2.40 1.68
C ARG A 31 -10.33 -3.87 1.78
N GLU A 32 -11.58 -4.19 1.46
CA GLU A 32 -12.08 -5.58 1.46
C GLU A 32 -11.30 -6.46 0.48
N VAL A 33 -11.04 -5.95 -0.73
CA VAL A 33 -10.28 -6.70 -1.75
C VAL A 33 -8.79 -6.81 -1.38
N PHE A 34 -8.21 -5.76 -0.79
CA PHE A 34 -6.83 -5.75 -0.32
C PHE A 34 -6.58 -6.79 0.78
N ALA A 35 -7.53 -6.99 1.69
CA ALA A 35 -7.46 -8.02 2.73
C ALA A 35 -7.34 -9.45 2.16
N GLN A 36 -7.86 -9.66 0.95
CA GLN A 36 -7.79 -10.93 0.21
C GLN A 36 -6.64 -10.99 -0.79
N SER A 37 -5.69 -10.04 -0.74
CA SER A 37 -4.55 -10.03 -1.67
C SER A 37 -3.58 -11.18 -1.41
N GLU A 38 -2.95 -11.69 -2.45
CA GLU A 38 -1.84 -12.64 -2.34
C GLU A 38 -0.55 -11.95 -1.83
N PHE A 39 -0.44 -10.64 -2.03
CA PHE A 39 0.70 -9.84 -1.60
C PHE A 39 0.53 -9.33 -0.17
N GLY A 40 1.49 -9.64 0.70
CA GLY A 40 1.49 -9.22 2.11
C GLY A 40 1.48 -7.69 2.29
N LEU A 41 2.19 -6.95 1.43
CA LEU A 41 2.18 -5.48 1.47
C LEU A 41 0.78 -4.91 1.22
N THR A 42 0.04 -5.46 0.27
CA THR A 42 -1.32 -5.04 -0.05
C THR A 42 -2.29 -5.41 1.07
N LYS A 43 -2.17 -6.62 1.66
CA LYS A 43 -2.95 -7.01 2.83
C LYS A 43 -2.79 -6.03 3.98
N ARG A 44 -1.55 -5.59 4.26
CA ARG A 44 -1.29 -4.59 5.30
C ARG A 44 -2.04 -3.27 5.04
N VAL A 45 -2.18 -2.84 3.79
CA VAL A 45 -2.96 -1.62 3.46
C VAL A 45 -4.42 -1.76 3.89
N SER A 46 -4.98 -2.97 3.93
CA SER A 46 -6.35 -3.19 4.41
C SER A 46 -6.55 -3.04 5.93
N GLU A 47 -5.46 -3.00 6.70
CA GLU A 47 -5.49 -2.83 8.15
C GLU A 47 -5.87 -1.40 8.55
N TYR A 48 -5.65 -0.42 7.66
CA TYR A 48 -6.10 0.95 7.88
C TYR A 48 -7.62 1.06 7.73
N GLU A 49 -8.25 1.83 8.61
CA GLU A 49 -9.70 2.09 8.56
C GLU A 49 -10.06 3.04 7.41
N ASP A 50 -9.26 4.10 7.24
CA ASP A 50 -9.42 5.12 6.21
C ASP A 50 -8.11 5.39 5.43
N TRP A 51 -8.25 6.01 4.27
CA TRP A 51 -7.12 6.35 3.40
C TRP A 51 -7.04 7.86 3.18
N THR A 52 -6.51 8.53 4.19
CA THR A 52 -6.29 9.97 4.24
C THR A 52 -4.82 10.29 3.97
N GLU A 53 -4.49 11.56 3.84
CA GLU A 53 -3.08 11.98 3.71
C GLU A 53 -2.25 11.59 4.95
N GLN A 54 -2.89 11.53 6.12
CA GLN A 54 -2.26 11.13 7.37
C GLN A 54 -1.96 9.63 7.38
N THR A 55 -2.91 8.76 7.04
CA THR A 55 -2.66 7.30 6.99
C THR A 55 -1.68 6.94 5.89
N LEU A 56 -1.74 7.63 4.74
CA LEU A 56 -0.73 7.50 3.69
C LEU A 56 0.68 7.86 4.18
N ALA A 57 0.84 8.96 4.92
CA ALA A 57 2.14 9.35 5.46
C ALA A 57 2.67 8.30 6.46
N GLN A 58 1.80 7.75 7.31
CA GLN A 58 2.15 6.66 8.22
C GLN A 58 2.57 5.40 7.46
N HIS A 59 1.84 5.01 6.42
CA HIS A 59 2.18 3.86 5.57
C HIS A 59 3.53 4.04 4.88
N GLN A 60 3.79 5.22 4.30
CA GLN A 60 5.06 5.51 3.64
C GLN A 60 6.25 5.48 4.61
N LYS A 61 6.08 5.98 5.84
CA LYS A 61 7.10 5.88 6.88
C LYS A 61 7.39 4.41 7.24
N TRP A 62 6.34 3.58 7.29
CA TRP A 62 6.51 2.15 7.52
C TRP A 62 7.26 1.46 6.37
N LEU A 63 6.91 1.74 5.11
CA LEU A 63 7.61 1.22 3.93
C LEU A 63 9.10 1.59 3.95
N ALA A 64 9.42 2.85 4.25
CA ALA A 64 10.80 3.31 4.37
C ALA A 64 11.58 2.55 5.45
N LYS A 65 10.96 2.28 6.60
CA LYS A 65 11.56 1.46 7.66
C LYS A 65 11.82 0.01 7.21
N GLN A 66 10.92 -0.59 6.43
CA GLN A 66 11.16 -1.94 5.91
C GLN A 66 12.30 -1.94 4.89
N ALA A 67 12.29 -0.98 3.95
CA ALA A 67 13.32 -0.88 2.91
C ALA A 67 14.72 -0.71 3.52
N THR A 68 14.90 0.22 4.47
CA THR A 68 16.20 0.44 5.12
C THR A 68 16.65 -0.74 5.96
N SER A 69 15.72 -1.49 6.57
CA SER A 69 16.04 -2.70 7.31
C SER A 69 16.50 -3.83 6.38
N ILE A 70 15.83 -4.02 5.23
CA ILE A 70 16.13 -5.11 4.30
C ILE A 70 17.42 -4.84 3.53
N TRP A 71 17.57 -3.63 2.98
CA TRP A 71 18.74 -3.28 2.18
C TRP A 71 20.02 -3.18 3.00
N ARG A 72 19.93 -2.72 4.27
CA ARG A 72 21.10 -2.75 5.16
C ARG A 72 21.60 -4.19 5.44
N ILE A 73 20.70 -5.17 5.47
CA ILE A 73 21.10 -6.58 5.64
C ILE A 73 21.81 -7.09 4.38
N ALA A 74 21.36 -6.69 3.19
CA ALA A 74 21.97 -7.10 1.92
C ALA A 74 23.37 -6.51 1.68
N GLU A 75 23.73 -5.37 2.32
CA GLU A 75 25.08 -4.80 2.27
C GLU A 75 26.08 -5.51 3.21
N LEU A 76 25.61 -6.42 4.08
CA LEU A 76 26.44 -7.16 5.03
C LEU A 76 26.59 -8.65 4.67
N SER A 77 26.00 -9.08 3.55
CA SER A 77 26.09 -10.45 3.01
C SER A 77 27.02 -10.53 1.82
#